data_AF-A0A9D3AX92-F1
#
_entry.id   AF-A0A9D3AX92-F1
#
_cell.length_a   1.000
_cell.length_b   1.000
_cell.length_c   1.000
_cell.angle_alpha   90.00
_cell.angle_beta   90.00
_cell.angle_gamma   90.00
#
_symmetry.space_group_name_H-M   'P 1'
#
loop_
_entity.id
_entity.type
_entity.pdbx_description
1 polymer ?
#
loop_
_entity_poly.entity_id
_entity_poly.type
_entity_poly.pdbx_seq_one_letter_code
_entity_poly.pdbx_strand_id
1 'polypeptide(L)'
;MRFKKMFILLTFVACWVFYVPQALAGVEVYVTGKIVQFDVPPVVDTASNRTLVPFRHIFEALGAEVWFDSRANAAFGKKGDLTIELPVNQKVAYKNNEHIQLDVATQVVNGRTMVPLRFISESLGCQVDAHNTPDGLRVDIAWLEPDLPEEVTLSNERTLTDITTTTSDTELIIELTVEDGLNKVFTLRGPDRLVLDLQNTTNRAAKEVNLEHPLVSAIRTGQLNSETTRVVLDLNRVVSYHFEKNNDSLLIKVSGELSSIADTITTDEPSGQPAHPVLVVDEQLIILDAGHGGRDIGATGVSGKYEKDLVLSITNQLKTALEDEGYKVILTRSDDTYVSLDERVAIADRTNAFAFVSIHANSTANPAIQGLEIFKYYGSDGRLAQHVLEGILERTGQNNRKVKEAGFYVIKNTLMPAILIETGFISNIQEEAFLWEPKNQADIVEGIVAGIMAYQGR
;
A
#
# COMPACT_ATOMS: atom_id res chain seq x y z
N MET A 1 29.92 -88.43 -33.59
CA MET A 1 29.88 -86.96 -33.48
C MET A 1 28.51 -86.43 -33.84
N ARG A 2 27.72 -85.95 -32.86
CA ARG A 2 26.89 -84.73 -32.94
C ARG A 2 25.96 -84.64 -31.72
N PHE A 3 26.08 -83.49 -31.06
CA PHE A 3 25.44 -83.00 -29.84
C PHE A 3 23.94 -83.31 -29.70
N LYS A 4 23.54 -83.87 -28.55
CA LYS A 4 22.21 -83.67 -27.96
C LYS A 4 22.31 -82.51 -26.97
N LYS A 5 21.62 -81.40 -27.26
CA LYS A 5 21.50 -80.24 -26.38
C LYS A 5 20.66 -80.62 -25.16
N MET A 6 21.25 -80.54 -23.97
CA MET A 6 20.58 -80.66 -22.68
C MET A 6 20.24 -79.25 -22.21
N PHE A 7 18.94 -78.94 -22.14
CA PHE A 7 18.43 -77.70 -21.56
C PHE A 7 18.58 -77.79 -20.03
N ILE A 8 19.46 -76.97 -19.45
CA ILE A 8 19.49 -76.72 -18.01
C ILE A 8 18.55 -75.55 -17.73
N LEU A 9 17.50 -75.86 -16.99
CA LEU A 9 16.49 -74.94 -16.47
C LEU A 9 17.15 -74.08 -15.37
N LEU A 10 17.45 -72.82 -15.68
CA LEU A 10 17.94 -71.85 -14.70
C LEU A 10 16.71 -71.27 -13.96
N THR A 11 16.51 -71.67 -12.70
CA THR A 11 15.53 -71.05 -11.80
C THR A 11 15.94 -69.61 -11.52
N PHE A 12 15.29 -68.67 -12.20
CA PHE A 12 15.30 -67.26 -11.82
C PHE A 12 14.54 -67.11 -10.51
N VAL A 13 15.27 -66.94 -9.40
CA VAL A 13 14.70 -66.32 -8.20
C VAL A 13 14.39 -64.88 -8.59
N ALA A 14 13.12 -64.61 -8.87
CA ALA A 14 12.62 -63.26 -9.02
C ALA A 14 12.81 -62.57 -7.67
N CYS A 15 13.92 -61.87 -7.52
CA CYS A 15 14.09 -60.86 -6.49
C CYS A 15 13.02 -59.82 -6.81
N TRP A 16 11.89 -59.89 -6.11
CA TRP A 16 10.94 -58.79 -6.05
C TRP A 16 11.71 -57.66 -5.39
N VAL A 17 12.36 -56.84 -6.21
CA VAL A 17 12.73 -55.49 -5.80
C VAL A 17 11.40 -54.86 -5.46
N PHE A 18 11.10 -54.77 -4.16
CA PHE A 18 10.12 -53.81 -3.70
C PHE A 18 10.58 -52.49 -4.26
N TYR A 19 9.87 -52.00 -5.27
CA TYR A 19 9.91 -50.61 -5.64
C TYR A 19 9.32 -49.89 -4.42
N VAL A 20 10.18 -49.60 -3.45
CA VAL A 20 9.90 -48.55 -2.48
C VAL A 20 9.85 -47.31 -3.36
N PRO A 21 8.69 -46.66 -3.53
CA PRO A 21 8.70 -45.37 -4.20
C PRO A 21 9.69 -44.52 -3.41
N GLN A 22 10.78 -44.08 -4.06
CA GLN A 22 11.57 -43.01 -3.50
C GLN A 22 10.56 -41.93 -3.14
N ALA A 23 10.42 -41.63 -1.85
CA ALA A 23 9.70 -40.45 -1.42
C ALA A 23 10.25 -39.32 -2.30
N LEU A 24 9.36 -38.64 -3.03
CA LEU A 24 9.75 -37.50 -3.85
C LEU A 24 10.54 -36.58 -2.93
N ALA A 25 11.84 -36.49 -3.19
CA ALA A 25 12.79 -35.85 -2.33
C ALA A 25 12.29 -34.41 -2.09
N GLY A 26 11.99 -34.09 -0.83
CA GLY A 26 11.38 -32.81 -0.48
C GLY A 26 12.35 -31.67 -0.75
N VAL A 27 11.83 -30.51 -1.17
CA VAL A 27 12.62 -29.27 -1.16
C VAL A 27 12.38 -28.59 0.17
N GLU A 28 13.40 -28.57 1.03
CA GLU A 28 13.37 -27.84 2.29
C GLU A 28 14.03 -26.48 2.11
N VAL A 29 13.34 -25.41 2.50
CA VAL A 29 13.84 -24.05 2.37
C VAL A 29 14.03 -23.42 3.74
N TYR A 30 15.22 -22.89 3.98
CA TYR A 30 15.59 -22.15 5.17
C TYR A 30 15.84 -20.70 4.80
N VAL A 31 15.26 -19.77 5.55
CA VAL A 31 15.48 -18.33 5.41
C VAL A 31 16.08 -17.80 6.70
N THR A 32 17.27 -17.20 6.63
CA THR A 32 18.02 -16.70 7.80
C THR A 32 18.19 -17.77 8.90
N GLY A 33 18.45 -19.02 8.48
CA GLY A 33 18.62 -20.18 9.37
C GLY A 33 17.34 -20.79 9.93
N LYS A 34 16.16 -20.25 9.61
CA LYS A 34 14.86 -20.79 10.05
C LYS A 34 14.16 -21.51 8.91
N ILE A 35 13.60 -22.69 9.18
CA ILE A 35 12.81 -23.43 8.19
C ILE A 35 11.54 -22.66 7.84
N VAL A 36 11.25 -22.55 6.55
CA VAL A 36 10.01 -21.95 6.03
C VAL A 36 8.97 -23.04 5.88
N GLN A 37 7.81 -22.85 6.53
CA GLN A 37 6.67 -23.74 6.37
C GLN A 37 5.80 -23.24 5.22
N PHE A 38 5.51 -24.11 4.26
CA PHE A 38 4.72 -23.76 3.09
C PHE A 38 3.34 -24.41 3.17
N ASP A 39 2.30 -23.63 2.87
CA ASP A 39 0.96 -24.17 2.64
C ASP A 39 0.83 -24.86 1.26
N VAL A 40 1.62 -24.43 0.28
CA VAL A 40 1.83 -25.06 -1.01
C VAL A 40 3.33 -25.35 -1.17
N PRO A 41 3.76 -26.62 -1.26
CA PRO A 41 5.18 -26.95 -1.27
C PRO A 41 5.89 -26.42 -2.54
N PRO A 42 7.22 -26.20 -2.49
CA PRO A 42 8.00 -25.97 -3.69
C PRO A 42 7.82 -27.11 -4.69
N VAL A 43 7.88 -26.77 -5.99
CA VAL A 43 7.68 -27.74 -7.08
C VAL A 43 8.88 -27.73 -8.01
N VAL A 44 9.22 -28.89 -8.54
CA VAL A 44 10.16 -28.98 -9.66
C VAL A 44 9.35 -28.92 -10.95
N ASP A 45 9.52 -27.85 -11.72
CA ASP A 45 8.98 -27.78 -13.07
C ASP A 45 9.78 -28.72 -13.96
N THR A 46 9.17 -29.85 -14.34
CA THR A 46 9.83 -30.91 -15.12
C THR A 46 10.13 -30.49 -16.55
N ALA A 47 9.44 -29.47 -17.08
CA ALA A 47 9.67 -28.96 -18.43
C ALA A 47 10.94 -28.10 -18.52
N SER A 48 11.20 -27.23 -17.53
CA SER A 48 12.40 -26.39 -17.47
C SER A 48 13.53 -26.96 -16.60
N ASN A 49 13.26 -28.02 -15.85
CA ASN A 49 14.14 -28.57 -14.81
C ASN A 49 14.58 -27.49 -13.81
N ARG A 50 13.61 -26.73 -13.30
CA ARG A 50 13.80 -25.66 -12.31
C ARG A 50 12.95 -25.88 -11.08
N THR A 51 13.52 -25.58 -9.92
CA THR A 51 12.77 -25.53 -8.66
C THR A 51 12.06 -24.18 -8.56
N LEU A 52 10.74 -24.23 -8.39
CA LEU A 52 9.89 -23.08 -8.13
C LEU A 52 9.47 -23.07 -6.67
N VAL A 53 9.55 -21.92 -6.02
CA VAL A 53 9.19 -21.72 -4.62
C VAL A 53 8.04 -20.71 -4.49
N PRO A 54 7.17 -20.82 -3.46
CA PRO A 54 6.13 -19.82 -3.22
C PRO A 54 6.73 -18.46 -2.86
N PHE A 55 6.56 -17.48 -3.74
CA PHE A 55 7.14 -16.14 -3.62
C PHE A 55 6.88 -15.50 -2.25
N ARG A 56 5.61 -15.51 -1.83
CA ARG A 56 5.16 -14.87 -0.58
C ARG A 56 5.91 -15.36 0.65
N HIS A 57 6.00 -16.68 0.82
CA HIS A 57 6.60 -17.28 2.01
C HIS A 57 8.09 -16.96 2.13
N ILE A 58 8.79 -16.91 1.01
CA ILE A 58 10.21 -16.54 0.98
C ILE A 58 10.39 -15.07 1.34
N PHE A 59 9.62 -14.18 0.72
CA PHE A 59 9.74 -12.73 0.92
C PHE A 59 9.31 -12.29 2.32
N GLU A 60 8.20 -12.82 2.83
CA GLU A 60 7.75 -12.54 4.20
C GLU A 60 8.76 -13.07 5.23
N ALA A 61 9.34 -14.26 5.01
CA ALA A 61 10.40 -14.79 5.88
C ALA A 61 11.69 -13.95 5.83
N LEU A 62 11.97 -13.29 4.70
CA LEU A 62 13.05 -12.32 4.54
C LEU A 62 12.69 -10.94 5.13
N GLY A 63 11.48 -10.75 5.65
CA GLY A 63 11.00 -9.50 6.27
C GLY A 63 10.46 -8.47 5.29
N ALA A 64 10.00 -8.90 4.11
CA ALA A 64 9.35 -8.05 3.10
C ALA A 64 7.82 -8.12 3.22
N GLU A 65 7.15 -7.02 2.91
CA GLU A 65 5.71 -6.97 2.69
C GLU A 65 5.38 -7.61 1.34
N VAL A 66 4.33 -8.44 1.27
CA VAL A 66 3.92 -9.12 0.02
C VAL A 66 2.43 -8.99 -0.23
N TRP A 67 2.09 -8.53 -1.43
CA TRP A 67 0.70 -8.43 -1.90
C TRP A 67 0.55 -8.95 -3.32
N PHE A 68 -0.68 -9.07 -3.80
CA PHE A 68 -0.99 -9.44 -5.18
C PHE A 68 -1.90 -8.36 -5.76
N ASP A 69 -1.54 -7.77 -6.89
CA ASP A 69 -2.43 -6.85 -7.61
C ASP A 69 -3.12 -7.64 -8.74
N SER A 70 -4.43 -7.80 -8.62
CA SER A 70 -5.25 -8.52 -9.58
C SER A 70 -5.41 -7.81 -10.93
N ARG A 71 -5.22 -6.48 -10.99
CA ARG A 71 -5.26 -5.70 -12.24
C ARG A 71 -3.94 -5.80 -12.99
N ALA A 72 -2.82 -5.74 -12.29
CA ALA A 72 -1.50 -6.04 -12.87
C ALA A 72 -1.33 -7.55 -13.16
N ASN A 73 -2.19 -8.39 -12.56
CA ASN A 73 -2.06 -9.84 -12.52
C ASN A 73 -0.64 -10.23 -12.08
N ALA A 74 -0.17 -9.63 -10.97
CA ALA A 74 1.21 -9.74 -10.52
C ALA A 74 1.30 -9.83 -8.99
N ALA A 75 2.26 -10.61 -8.50
CA ALA A 75 2.65 -10.61 -7.09
C ALA A 75 3.72 -9.55 -6.85
N PHE A 76 3.64 -8.84 -5.74
CA PHE A 76 4.59 -7.78 -5.39
C PHE A 76 5.22 -8.03 -4.02
N GLY A 77 6.48 -7.64 -3.88
CA GLY A 77 7.23 -7.70 -2.62
C GLY A 77 7.95 -6.39 -2.36
N LYS A 78 7.92 -5.86 -1.12
CA LYS A 78 8.61 -4.64 -0.75
C LYS A 78 9.36 -4.76 0.59
N LYS A 79 10.61 -4.32 0.63
CA LYS A 79 11.40 -4.21 1.86
C LYS A 79 12.36 -3.02 1.76
N GLY A 80 12.12 -1.97 2.56
CA GLY A 80 12.85 -0.70 2.38
C GLY A 80 12.65 -0.17 0.95
N ASP A 81 13.76 0.11 0.27
CA ASP A 81 13.77 0.59 -1.12
C ASP A 81 13.69 -0.53 -2.16
N LEU A 82 13.82 -1.79 -1.73
CA LEU A 82 13.69 -2.93 -2.62
C LEU A 82 12.21 -3.19 -2.92
N THR A 83 11.86 -3.12 -4.20
CA THR A 83 10.55 -3.50 -4.74
C THR A 83 10.73 -4.60 -5.76
N ILE A 84 9.86 -5.58 -5.72
CA ILE A 84 9.81 -6.70 -6.65
C ILE A 84 8.39 -6.81 -7.20
N GLU A 85 8.25 -6.93 -8.50
CA GLU A 85 7.02 -7.26 -9.19
C GLU A 85 7.20 -8.56 -9.99
N LEU A 86 6.25 -9.46 -9.85
CA LEU A 86 6.18 -10.76 -10.51
C LEU A 86 4.86 -10.92 -11.23
N PRO A 87 4.78 -10.47 -12.49
CA PRO A 87 3.63 -10.76 -13.34
C PRO A 87 3.41 -12.26 -13.46
N VAL A 88 2.17 -12.71 -13.37
CA VAL A 88 1.77 -14.12 -13.39
C VAL A 88 1.86 -14.69 -14.81
N ASN A 89 2.39 -15.91 -14.91
CA ASN A 89 2.56 -16.65 -16.18
C ASN A 89 3.44 -15.92 -17.19
N GLN A 90 4.36 -15.09 -16.70
CA GLN A 90 5.30 -14.33 -17.52
C GLN A 90 6.74 -14.71 -17.20
N LYS A 91 7.63 -14.59 -18.19
CA LYS A 91 9.08 -14.78 -18.03
C LYS A 91 9.82 -13.49 -17.67
N VAL A 92 9.12 -12.54 -17.08
CA VAL A 92 9.68 -11.25 -16.66
C VAL A 92 9.36 -11.05 -15.18
N ALA A 93 10.27 -10.36 -14.52
CA ALA A 93 10.08 -9.78 -13.20
C ALA A 93 10.63 -8.35 -13.23
N TYR A 94 10.23 -7.51 -12.27
CA TYR A 94 10.81 -6.18 -12.11
C TYR A 94 11.40 -6.04 -10.72
N LYS A 95 12.57 -5.41 -10.63
CA LYS A 95 13.22 -5.04 -9.38
C LYS A 95 13.49 -3.55 -9.39
N ASN A 96 12.89 -2.76 -8.50
CA ASN A 96 13.03 -1.30 -8.50
C ASN A 96 12.74 -0.70 -9.89
N ASN A 97 11.72 -1.24 -10.57
CA ASN A 97 11.33 -0.94 -11.95
C ASN A 97 12.34 -1.35 -13.05
N GLU A 98 13.46 -1.98 -12.70
CA GLU A 98 14.39 -2.58 -13.66
C GLU A 98 13.90 -3.96 -14.11
N HIS A 99 13.98 -4.23 -15.41
CA HIS A 99 13.49 -5.46 -16.02
C HIS A 99 14.47 -6.64 -15.81
N ILE A 100 13.96 -7.73 -15.23
CA ILE A 100 14.69 -8.99 -15.01
C ILE A 100 14.06 -10.10 -15.85
N GLN A 101 14.87 -10.72 -16.71
CA GLN A 101 14.44 -11.86 -17.51
C GLN A 101 14.52 -13.16 -16.71
N LEU A 102 13.40 -13.88 -16.60
CA LEU A 102 13.33 -15.20 -15.98
C LEU A 102 13.60 -16.30 -17.02
N ASP A 103 14.24 -17.39 -16.59
CA ASP A 103 14.49 -18.56 -17.43
C ASP A 103 13.22 -19.42 -17.63
N VAL A 104 12.40 -19.52 -16.59
CA VAL A 104 11.04 -20.08 -16.62
C VAL A 104 10.03 -19.04 -16.14
N ALA A 105 8.80 -19.12 -16.68
CA ALA A 105 7.74 -18.20 -16.29
C ALA A 105 7.34 -18.42 -14.83
N THR A 106 6.89 -17.36 -14.17
CA THR A 106 6.14 -17.50 -12.90
C THR A 106 4.93 -18.39 -13.14
N GLN A 107 4.50 -19.13 -12.11
CA GLN A 107 3.34 -20.03 -12.22
C GLN A 107 2.39 -19.81 -11.05
N VAL A 108 1.10 -20.10 -11.22
CA VAL A 108 0.17 -20.16 -10.08
C VAL A 108 -0.14 -21.61 -9.78
N VAL A 109 0.26 -22.07 -8.59
CA VAL A 109 -0.04 -23.42 -8.10
C VAL A 109 -0.88 -23.28 -6.84
N ASN A 110 -2.10 -23.82 -6.86
CA ASN A 110 -3.05 -23.75 -5.74
C ASN A 110 -3.22 -22.34 -5.14
N GLY A 111 -3.27 -21.31 -6.00
CA GLY A 111 -3.43 -19.92 -5.56
C GLY A 111 -2.16 -19.27 -4.97
N ARG A 112 -0.99 -19.86 -5.21
CA ARG A 112 0.32 -19.27 -4.85
C ARG A 112 1.12 -18.97 -6.09
N THR A 113 1.65 -17.75 -6.17
CA THR A 113 2.62 -17.38 -7.22
C THR A 113 3.95 -18.04 -6.90
N MET A 114 4.36 -18.94 -7.78
CA MET A 114 5.59 -19.70 -7.76
C MET A 114 6.62 -19.00 -8.63
N VAL A 115 7.83 -18.85 -8.10
CA VAL A 115 8.92 -18.13 -8.76
C VAL A 115 10.18 -19.00 -8.77
N PRO A 116 11.04 -18.90 -9.81
CA PRO A 116 12.26 -19.70 -9.86
C PRO A 116 13.18 -19.39 -8.69
N LEU A 117 13.76 -20.42 -8.07
CA LEU A 117 14.69 -20.22 -6.96
C LEU A 117 15.89 -19.32 -7.35
N ARG A 118 16.34 -19.41 -8.61
CA ARG A 118 17.40 -18.54 -9.16
C ARG A 118 17.03 -17.05 -9.15
N PHE A 119 15.76 -16.73 -9.38
CA PHE A 119 15.31 -15.34 -9.32
C PHE A 119 15.50 -14.77 -7.90
N ILE A 120 15.22 -15.57 -6.87
CA ILE A 120 15.44 -15.18 -5.47
C ILE A 120 16.92 -14.88 -5.23
N SER A 121 17.84 -15.72 -5.73
CA SER A 121 19.27 -15.53 -5.56
C SER A 121 19.82 -14.29 -6.29
N GLU A 122 19.34 -14.03 -7.50
CA GLU A 122 19.88 -12.96 -8.35
C GLU A 122 19.23 -11.60 -8.07
N SER A 123 17.99 -11.57 -7.60
CA SER A 123 17.19 -10.35 -7.53
C SER A 123 17.15 -9.73 -6.13
N LEU A 124 17.36 -10.50 -5.07
CA LEU A 124 17.16 -10.01 -3.71
C LEU A 124 18.42 -9.53 -2.98
N GLY A 125 19.63 -9.64 -3.55
CA GLY A 125 20.84 -9.38 -2.76
C GLY A 125 21.00 -10.38 -1.61
N CYS A 126 20.46 -11.59 -1.79
CA CYS A 126 20.57 -12.70 -0.86
C CYS A 126 21.58 -13.73 -1.40
N GLN A 127 22.33 -14.36 -0.51
CA GLN A 127 23.03 -15.59 -0.81
C GLN A 127 22.02 -16.74 -0.79
N VAL A 128 22.11 -17.60 -1.80
CA VAL A 128 21.31 -18.83 -1.89
C VAL A 128 22.25 -20.00 -2.10
N ASP A 129 22.32 -20.87 -1.10
CA ASP A 129 23.12 -22.09 -1.15
C ASP A 129 22.18 -23.29 -1.26
N ALA A 130 22.22 -23.99 -2.39
CA ALA A 130 21.44 -25.19 -2.62
C ALA A 130 22.36 -26.42 -2.63
N HIS A 131 22.05 -27.42 -1.82
CA HIS A 131 22.82 -28.67 -1.77
C HIS A 131 21.91 -29.88 -1.55
N ASN A 132 22.33 -31.02 -2.13
CA ASN A 132 21.60 -32.27 -1.99
C ASN A 132 21.83 -32.87 -0.61
N THR A 133 20.76 -33.34 0.02
CA THR A 133 20.75 -34.14 1.25
C THR A 133 20.23 -35.55 0.94
N PRO A 134 20.37 -36.51 1.86
CA PRO A 134 19.75 -37.84 1.71
C PRO A 134 18.22 -37.80 1.51
N ASP A 135 17.56 -36.76 2.05
CA ASP A 135 16.10 -36.61 2.08
C ASP A 135 15.56 -35.69 0.96
N GLY A 136 16.44 -34.96 0.26
CA GLY A 136 16.08 -34.13 -0.90
C GLY A 136 16.99 -32.95 -1.15
N LEU A 137 16.41 -31.82 -1.54
CA LEU A 137 17.16 -30.59 -1.84
C LEU A 137 17.00 -29.63 -0.66
N ARG A 138 18.10 -29.28 -0.01
CA ARG A 138 18.13 -28.20 0.97
C ARG A 138 18.53 -26.90 0.29
N VAL A 139 17.77 -25.85 0.58
CA VAL A 139 17.98 -24.50 0.08
C VAL A 139 18.11 -23.55 1.27
N ASP A 140 19.28 -22.97 1.46
CA ASP A 140 19.53 -21.94 2.47
C ASP A 140 19.55 -20.58 1.80
N ILE A 141 18.72 -19.65 2.29
CA ILE A 141 18.57 -18.29 1.78
C ILE A 141 18.89 -17.33 2.94
N ALA A 142 19.87 -16.46 2.77
CA ALA A 142 20.18 -15.42 3.74
C ALA A 142 20.52 -14.13 3.00
N TRP A 143 20.36 -12.98 3.64
CA TRP A 143 20.92 -11.75 3.10
C TRP A 143 22.44 -11.92 2.94
N LEU A 144 23.02 -11.39 1.85
CA LEU A 144 24.46 -11.18 1.81
C LEU A 144 24.77 -10.13 2.89
N GLU A 145 25.15 -10.58 4.09
CA GLU A 145 25.78 -9.69 5.05
C GLU A 145 27.14 -9.33 4.47
N PRO A 146 27.50 -8.03 4.38
CA PRO A 146 28.85 -7.66 3.98
C PRO A 146 29.81 -8.24 5.04
N ASP A 147 30.90 -8.88 4.60
CA ASP A 147 32.04 -9.19 5.47
C ASP A 147 32.35 -7.94 6.32
N LEU A 148 32.20 -8.04 7.64
CA LEU A 148 32.42 -6.93 8.56
C LEU A 148 33.86 -6.41 8.40
N PRO A 149 34.08 -5.17 7.93
CA PRO A 149 35.33 -4.49 8.21
C PRO A 149 35.25 -3.92 9.64
N GLU A 150 36.39 -3.87 10.32
CA GLU A 150 36.55 -3.06 11.54
C GLU A 150 35.94 -1.66 11.33
N GLU A 151 35.19 -1.17 12.33
CA GLU A 151 34.48 0.13 12.39
C GLU A 151 34.78 1.09 11.23
N VAL A 152 33.87 1.12 10.24
CA VAL A 152 33.76 2.24 9.30
C VAL A 152 32.40 2.88 9.50
N THR A 153 32.40 4.06 10.11
CA THR A 153 31.25 4.96 10.15
C THR A 153 31.03 5.53 8.73
N LEU A 154 29.97 5.10 8.05
CA LEU A 154 29.47 5.77 6.85
C LEU A 154 28.09 6.37 7.14
N SER A 155 28.08 7.69 7.32
CA SER A 155 26.90 8.52 7.38
C SER A 155 26.31 8.67 5.97
N ASN A 156 25.22 7.97 5.65
CA ASN A 156 24.38 8.32 4.48
C ASN A 156 23.45 9.50 4.82
N GLU A 157 23.96 10.50 5.55
CA GLU A 157 23.25 11.74 5.84
C GLU A 157 23.39 12.68 4.65
N ARG A 158 22.35 12.77 3.82
CA ARG A 158 22.25 13.79 2.77
C ARG A 158 21.97 15.13 3.41
N THR A 159 22.27 16.18 2.67
CA THR A 159 21.94 17.54 3.08
C THR A 159 21.29 18.27 1.92
N LEU A 160 20.10 18.85 2.17
CA LEU A 160 19.55 19.88 1.29
C LEU A 160 20.31 21.16 1.61
N THR A 161 21.18 21.60 0.70
CA THR A 161 22.11 22.71 0.95
C THR A 161 21.64 24.03 0.35
N ASP A 162 20.98 24.00 -0.81
CA ASP A 162 20.56 25.20 -1.50
C ASP A 162 19.27 25.01 -2.30
N ILE A 163 18.62 26.14 -2.61
CA ILE A 163 17.42 26.23 -3.43
C ILE A 163 17.63 27.40 -4.40
N THR A 164 17.76 27.10 -5.68
CA THR A 164 17.85 28.11 -6.73
C THR A 164 16.60 28.04 -7.61
N THR A 165 16.26 29.17 -8.24
CA THR A 165 15.13 29.24 -9.16
C THR A 165 15.54 29.92 -10.45
N THR A 166 15.04 29.40 -11.57
CA THR A 166 15.13 30.02 -12.88
C THR A 166 13.71 30.23 -13.40
N THR A 167 13.35 31.48 -13.69
CA THR A 167 11.98 31.86 -14.04
C THR A 167 11.85 32.29 -15.51
N SER A 168 10.68 31.99 -16.07
CA SER A 168 10.12 32.61 -17.26
C SER A 168 8.65 32.96 -16.99
N ASP A 169 7.94 33.58 -17.95
CA ASP A 169 6.52 33.95 -17.76
C ASP A 169 5.59 32.72 -17.63
N THR A 170 6.00 31.56 -18.15
CA THR A 170 5.15 30.36 -18.27
C THR A 170 5.67 29.15 -17.49
N GLU A 171 6.93 29.18 -17.06
CA GLU A 171 7.61 28.06 -16.41
C GLU A 171 8.53 28.57 -15.29
N LEU A 172 8.46 27.92 -14.14
CA LEU A 172 9.37 28.07 -13.02
C LEU A 172 10.17 26.77 -12.86
N ILE A 173 11.48 26.86 -12.96
CA ILE A 173 12.40 25.76 -12.65
C ILE A 173 12.98 26.01 -11.27
N ILE A 174 12.83 25.03 -10.38
CA ILE A 174 13.39 25.04 -9.03
C ILE A 174 14.45 23.95 -8.98
N GLU A 175 15.66 24.29 -8.58
CA GLU A 175 16.72 23.32 -8.36
C GLU A 175 16.99 23.22 -6.86
N LEU A 176 16.89 22.00 -6.33
CA LEU A 176 17.27 21.66 -4.97
C LEU A 176 18.63 20.97 -5.01
N THR A 177 19.63 21.56 -4.35
CA THR A 177 20.95 20.93 -4.22
C THR A 177 20.93 19.88 -3.13
N VAL A 178 20.70 18.62 -3.52
CA VAL A 178 20.57 17.46 -2.65
C VAL A 178 20.93 16.18 -3.41
N GLU A 179 21.82 15.37 -2.84
CA GLU A 179 22.18 14.06 -3.39
C GLU A 179 20.96 13.11 -3.35
N ASP A 180 20.44 12.75 -4.53
CA ASP A 180 19.30 11.84 -4.80
C ASP A 180 18.39 11.53 -3.60
N GLY A 181 17.57 12.51 -3.20
CA GLY A 181 16.77 12.46 -1.98
C GLY A 181 15.26 12.34 -2.18
N LEU A 182 14.71 12.37 -3.40
CA LEU A 182 13.25 12.42 -3.58
C LEU A 182 12.58 11.06 -3.36
N ASN A 183 11.73 10.97 -2.33
CA ASN A 183 11.06 9.73 -1.96
C ASN A 183 9.54 9.79 -2.06
N LYS A 184 8.92 10.96 -1.83
CA LYS A 184 7.47 11.12 -1.89
C LYS A 184 7.10 12.50 -2.41
N VAL A 185 6.11 12.55 -3.30
CA VAL A 185 5.50 13.78 -3.82
C VAL A 185 3.99 13.68 -3.66
N PHE A 186 3.36 14.72 -3.15
CA PHE A 186 1.90 14.80 -3.01
C PHE A 186 1.45 16.26 -2.93
N THR A 187 0.15 16.50 -3.09
CA THR A 187 -0.43 17.85 -2.97
C THR A 187 -1.25 17.98 -1.70
N LEU A 188 -1.22 19.15 -1.07
CA LEU A 188 -2.15 19.52 0.00
C LEU A 188 -3.10 20.59 -0.52
N ARG A 189 -4.35 20.60 -0.01
CA ARG A 189 -5.34 21.65 -0.31
C ARG A 189 -5.59 22.53 0.92
N GLY A 190 -6.07 23.76 0.67
CA GLY A 190 -6.47 24.72 1.70
C GLY A 190 -5.33 25.19 2.63
N PRO A 191 -4.29 25.87 2.14
CA PRO A 191 -4.04 26.31 0.76
C PRO A 191 -3.35 25.25 -0.12
N ASP A 192 -3.43 25.43 -1.44
CA ASP A 192 -2.84 24.52 -2.43
C ASP A 192 -1.32 24.52 -2.36
N ARG A 193 -0.75 23.32 -2.21
CA ARG A 193 0.70 23.13 -2.03
C ARG A 193 1.17 21.88 -2.75
N LEU A 194 2.34 21.94 -3.39
CA LEU A 194 3.09 20.75 -3.81
C LEU A 194 4.12 20.42 -2.73
N VAL A 195 4.11 19.19 -2.22
CA VAL A 195 4.95 18.74 -1.11
C VAL A 195 5.87 17.62 -1.56
N LEU A 196 7.15 17.75 -1.21
CA LEU A 196 8.20 16.77 -1.44
C LEU A 196 8.80 16.37 -0.10
N ASP A 197 8.85 15.07 0.18
CA ASP A 197 9.58 14.53 1.33
C ASP A 197 10.91 13.91 0.86
N LEU A 198 12.01 14.44 1.40
CA LEU A 198 13.38 14.01 1.15
C LEU A 198 13.89 13.18 2.33
N GLN A 199 14.06 11.87 2.16
CA GLN A 199 14.55 10.98 3.23
C GLN A 199 16.07 10.96 3.30
N ASN A 200 16.56 10.56 4.47
CA ASN A 200 17.94 10.66 4.93
C ASN A 200 18.54 12.04 4.67
N THR A 201 17.72 13.09 4.74
CA THR A 201 18.11 14.45 4.34
C THR A 201 17.96 15.40 5.52
N THR A 202 19.06 16.04 5.89
CA THR A 202 19.09 17.16 6.84
C THR A 202 18.89 18.48 6.09
N ASN A 203 18.01 19.33 6.60
CA ASN A 203 17.79 20.64 6.01
C ASN A 203 18.87 21.64 6.45
N ARG A 204 19.67 22.13 5.50
CA ARG A 204 20.59 23.27 5.69
C ARG A 204 20.31 24.43 4.73
N ALA A 205 19.34 24.29 3.83
CA ALA A 205 18.91 25.35 2.94
C ALA A 205 18.04 26.39 3.66
N ALA A 206 17.66 27.43 2.92
CA ALA A 206 16.75 28.45 3.41
C ALA A 206 15.40 27.83 3.82
N LYS A 207 14.90 28.24 5.00
CA LYS A 207 13.58 27.82 5.52
C LYS A 207 12.43 28.30 4.65
N GLU A 208 12.61 29.43 3.99
CA GLU A 208 11.61 30.04 3.11
C GLU A 208 12.32 30.86 2.04
N VAL A 209 11.89 30.69 0.79
CA VAL A 209 12.28 31.47 -0.38
C VAL A 209 11.00 32.04 -0.95
N ASN A 210 10.79 33.35 -0.79
CA ASN A 210 9.63 34.04 -1.35
C ASN A 210 9.87 34.30 -2.85
N LEU A 211 8.88 34.04 -3.67
CA LEU A 211 8.94 34.19 -5.12
C LEU A 211 7.87 35.18 -5.60
N GLU A 212 8.26 36.12 -6.44
CA GLU A 212 7.32 36.93 -7.22
C GLU A 212 6.97 36.19 -8.52
N HIS A 213 6.26 35.06 -8.40
CA HIS A 213 5.92 34.21 -9.55
C HIS A 213 4.42 33.82 -9.56
N PRO A 214 3.74 33.83 -10.73
CA PRO A 214 2.30 33.57 -10.82
C PRO A 214 1.90 32.12 -10.48
N LEU A 215 2.83 31.17 -10.51
CA LEU A 215 2.56 29.76 -10.20
C LEU A 215 2.82 29.39 -8.73
N VAL A 216 3.88 29.94 -8.14
CA VAL A 216 4.39 29.58 -6.81
C VAL A 216 4.76 30.86 -6.08
N SER A 217 4.17 31.11 -4.91
CA SER A 217 4.45 32.32 -4.11
C SER A 217 5.62 32.13 -3.14
N ALA A 218 5.86 30.90 -2.69
CA ALA A 218 6.97 30.60 -1.81
C ALA A 218 7.42 29.13 -1.91
N ILE A 219 8.69 28.88 -1.62
CA ILE A 219 9.22 27.55 -1.35
C ILE A 219 9.61 27.51 0.13
N ARG A 220 9.07 26.57 0.88
CA ARG A 220 9.34 26.38 2.30
C ARG A 220 10.03 25.06 2.54
N THR A 221 10.92 25.03 3.52
CA THR A 221 11.59 23.81 3.95
C THR A 221 11.48 23.62 5.45
N GLY A 222 11.41 22.36 5.89
CA GLY A 222 11.34 22.01 7.29
C GLY A 222 11.84 20.60 7.55
N GLN A 223 12.50 20.39 8.68
CA GLN A 223 12.85 19.06 9.15
C GLN A 223 11.59 18.41 9.75
N LEU A 224 11.03 17.40 9.09
CA LEU A 224 9.83 16.70 9.55
C LEU A 224 10.14 15.74 10.70
N ASN A 225 11.27 15.05 10.61
CA ASN A 225 11.85 14.18 11.64
C ASN A 225 13.37 14.06 11.41
N SER A 226 14.09 13.28 12.23
CA SER A 226 15.55 13.15 12.16
C SER A 226 16.10 12.71 10.80
N GLU A 227 15.28 12.07 9.96
CA GLU A 227 15.70 11.53 8.68
C GLU A 227 15.03 12.25 7.49
N THR A 228 13.98 13.04 7.70
CA THR A 228 13.17 13.59 6.59
C THR A 228 13.15 15.12 6.56
N THR A 229 13.59 15.69 5.45
CA THR A 229 13.37 17.11 5.10
C THR A 229 12.18 17.24 4.17
N ARG A 230 11.21 18.09 4.53
CA ARG A 230 10.07 18.43 3.69
C ARG A 230 10.32 19.74 2.95
N VAL A 231 10.05 19.74 1.65
CA VAL A 231 10.00 20.94 0.79
C VAL A 231 8.56 21.16 0.35
N VAL A 232 8.07 22.38 0.45
CA VAL A 232 6.68 22.76 0.15
C VAL A 232 6.68 23.95 -0.80
N LEU A 233 6.03 23.82 -1.94
CA LEU A 233 5.78 24.93 -2.85
C LEU A 233 4.37 25.43 -2.56
N ASP A 234 4.24 26.67 -2.09
CA ASP A 234 2.95 27.33 -1.92
C ASP A 234 2.43 27.77 -3.29
N LEU A 235 1.37 27.12 -3.76
CA LEU A 235 0.85 27.30 -5.11
C LEU A 235 -0.20 28.40 -5.15
N ASN A 236 -0.10 29.29 -6.14
CA ASN A 236 -1.10 30.34 -6.38
C ASN A 236 -2.25 29.85 -7.28
N ARG A 237 -2.07 28.70 -7.92
CA ARG A 237 -3.04 28.06 -8.82
C ARG A 237 -2.68 26.61 -9.06
N VAL A 238 -3.54 25.89 -9.77
CA VAL A 238 -3.24 24.55 -10.25
C VAL A 238 -2.08 24.60 -11.25
N VAL A 239 -1.10 23.71 -11.06
CA VAL A 239 0.13 23.63 -11.87
C VAL A 239 0.38 22.21 -12.34
N SER A 240 1.06 22.07 -13.47
CA SER A 240 1.73 20.85 -13.88
C SER A 240 3.18 20.88 -13.41
N TYR A 241 3.75 19.72 -13.07
CA TYR A 241 5.14 19.63 -12.64
C TYR A 241 5.86 18.39 -13.18
N HIS A 242 7.17 18.51 -13.35
CA HIS A 242 8.06 17.43 -13.77
C HIS A 242 9.36 17.45 -12.94
N PHE A 243 9.93 16.27 -12.67
CA PHE A 243 11.17 16.13 -11.94
C PHE A 243 12.28 15.59 -12.84
N GLU A 244 13.44 16.23 -12.79
CA GLU A 244 14.67 15.73 -13.41
C GLU A 244 15.72 15.56 -12.32
N LYS A 245 16.35 14.38 -12.28
CA LYS A 245 17.39 14.05 -11.30
C LYS A 245 18.77 14.16 -11.93
N ASN A 246 19.69 14.75 -11.19
CA ASN A 246 21.13 14.68 -11.41
C ASN A 246 21.79 14.18 -10.11
N ASN A 247 23.07 13.81 -10.17
CA ASN A 247 23.80 13.26 -9.01
C ASN A 247 23.73 14.16 -7.77
N ASP A 248 23.74 15.49 -7.96
CA ASP A 248 23.83 16.47 -6.87
C ASP A 248 22.60 17.39 -6.76
N SER A 249 21.63 17.24 -7.67
CA SER A 249 20.49 18.15 -7.79
C SER A 249 19.18 17.44 -8.14
N LEU A 250 18.09 17.90 -7.54
CA LEU A 250 16.72 17.60 -7.96
C LEU A 250 16.11 18.85 -8.60
N LEU A 251 15.82 18.77 -9.90
CA LEU A 251 15.14 19.83 -10.63
C LEU A 251 13.63 19.59 -10.62
N ILE A 252 12.87 20.65 -10.39
CA ILE A 252 11.41 20.70 -10.39
C ILE A 252 10.99 21.73 -11.42
N LYS A 253 10.45 21.29 -12.55
CA LYS A 253 9.88 22.16 -13.56
C LYS A 253 8.40 22.32 -13.29
N VAL A 254 7.94 23.53 -13.05
CA VAL A 254 6.56 23.87 -12.73
C VAL A 254 6.01 24.75 -13.85
N SER A 255 4.93 24.32 -14.48
CA SER A 255 4.24 25.07 -15.54
C SER A 255 2.76 25.25 -15.18
N GLY A 256 2.14 26.31 -15.69
CA GLY A 256 0.71 26.53 -15.53
C GLY A 256 0.03 26.56 -16.88
N GLU A 257 -1.17 26.01 -16.98
CA GLU A 257 -2.02 26.35 -18.12
C GLU A 257 -2.44 27.82 -18.00
N LEU A 258 -2.12 28.62 -19.02
CA LEU A 258 -2.78 29.91 -19.21
C LEU A 258 -4.25 29.62 -19.49
N SER A 259 -5.09 29.73 -18.46
CA SER A 259 -6.54 29.82 -18.65
C SER A 259 -6.86 31.11 -19.42
N SER A 260 -6.74 31.08 -20.74
CA SER A 260 -7.44 32.00 -21.63
C SER A 260 -8.76 31.35 -22.02
N ILE A 261 -9.75 31.48 -21.15
CA ILE A 261 -11.14 31.18 -21.47
C ILE A 261 -11.73 32.38 -22.22
N ALA A 262 -11.10 32.75 -23.34
CA ALA A 262 -11.61 33.69 -24.32
C ALA A 262 -10.72 33.55 -25.57
N ASP A 263 -11.38 33.37 -26.71
CA ASP A 263 -10.82 33.31 -28.06
C ASP A 263 -10.28 31.97 -28.57
N THR A 264 -11.15 31.38 -29.42
CA THR A 264 -10.84 30.76 -30.72
C THR A 264 -11.11 29.27 -30.80
N ILE A 265 -12.37 28.97 -31.14
CA ILE A 265 -12.72 27.91 -32.09
C ILE A 265 -11.90 28.15 -33.36
N THR A 266 -10.93 27.29 -33.69
CA THR A 266 -10.64 26.85 -35.06
C THR A 266 -9.79 25.58 -35.06
N THR A 267 -10.03 24.78 -36.09
CA THR A 267 -9.69 23.39 -36.35
C THR A 267 -8.25 23.13 -36.80
N ASP A 268 -7.87 21.84 -36.72
CA ASP A 268 -6.84 21.08 -37.45
C ASP A 268 -5.36 21.17 -37.03
N GLU A 269 -4.89 20.20 -36.23
CA GLU A 269 -4.02 19.06 -36.63
C GLU A 269 -3.40 18.36 -35.39
N PRO A 270 -3.06 17.06 -35.46
CA PRO A 270 -2.74 16.24 -34.29
C PRO A 270 -1.22 16.16 -34.05
N SER A 271 -0.74 16.75 -32.96
CA SER A 271 0.58 16.42 -32.42
C SER A 271 0.43 15.42 -31.29
N GLY A 272 0.85 14.18 -31.56
CA GLY A 272 0.83 13.08 -30.61
C GLY A 272 1.94 13.20 -29.58
N GLN A 273 1.56 13.47 -28.34
CA GLN A 273 2.31 13.10 -27.13
C GLN A 273 1.28 12.89 -26.00
N PRO A 274 1.41 11.84 -25.16
CA PRO A 274 0.36 11.52 -24.20
C PRO A 274 0.32 12.57 -23.10
N ALA A 275 -0.73 13.38 -23.08
CA ALA A 275 -1.09 14.16 -21.92
C ALA A 275 -1.41 13.19 -20.76
N HIS A 276 -0.63 13.25 -19.68
CA HIS A 276 -0.99 12.58 -18.43
C HIS A 276 -2.05 13.42 -17.70
N PRO A 277 -3.05 12.77 -17.08
CA PRO A 277 -4.37 13.37 -16.84
C PRO A 277 -4.37 14.41 -15.73
N VAL A 278 -5.08 15.51 -15.98
CA VAL A 278 -5.60 16.41 -14.93
C VAL A 278 -6.48 15.58 -13.99
N LEU A 279 -6.09 15.45 -12.71
CA LEU A 279 -6.89 14.75 -11.69
C LEU A 279 -8.12 15.60 -11.33
N VAL A 280 -9.21 15.42 -12.08
CA VAL A 280 -10.54 15.97 -11.74
C VAL A 280 -11.10 15.16 -10.58
N VAL A 281 -11.39 15.81 -9.45
CA VAL A 281 -12.08 15.18 -8.29
C VAL A 281 -13.51 14.86 -8.69
N ASP A 282 -13.95 13.62 -8.44
CA ASP A 282 -15.37 13.27 -8.55
C ASP A 282 -16.04 13.66 -7.22
N GLU A 283 -16.60 14.88 -7.19
CA GLU A 283 -17.29 15.43 -6.00
C GLU A 283 -18.50 14.61 -5.55
N GLN A 284 -18.91 13.61 -6.33
CA GLN A 284 -20.01 12.71 -5.98
C GLN A 284 -19.51 11.34 -5.50
N LEU A 285 -18.21 11.03 -5.57
CA LEU A 285 -17.69 9.72 -5.20
C LEU A 285 -17.17 9.68 -3.76
N ILE A 286 -17.70 8.77 -2.94
CA ILE A 286 -17.23 8.52 -1.56
C ILE A 286 -16.77 7.07 -1.44
N ILE A 287 -15.64 6.87 -0.76
CA ILE A 287 -15.16 5.54 -0.39
C ILE A 287 -15.54 5.27 1.05
N LEU A 288 -16.27 4.18 1.29
CA LEU A 288 -16.56 3.72 2.64
C LEU A 288 -15.77 2.45 2.96
N ASP A 289 -15.19 2.45 4.15
CA ASP A 289 -14.36 1.37 4.63
C ASP A 289 -14.95 0.74 5.89
N ALA A 290 -15.50 -0.47 5.76
CA ALA A 290 -15.96 -1.24 6.91
C ALA A 290 -14.75 -1.93 7.56
N GLY A 291 -14.32 -1.48 8.74
CA GLY A 291 -13.16 -2.02 9.45
C GLY A 291 -13.20 -3.55 9.59
N HIS A 292 -12.02 -4.20 9.68
CA HIS A 292 -11.90 -5.65 9.90
C HIS A 292 -12.58 -6.52 8.81
N GLY A 293 -12.95 -7.75 9.10
CA GLY A 293 -13.65 -8.68 8.19
C GLY A 293 -12.96 -10.03 8.06
N GLY A 294 -13.75 -11.07 7.80
CA GLY A 294 -13.28 -12.45 7.66
C GLY A 294 -12.54 -12.92 8.91
N ARG A 295 -11.23 -13.21 8.74
CA ARG A 295 -10.35 -13.68 9.82
C ARG A 295 -10.02 -12.62 10.87
N ASP A 296 -10.12 -11.34 10.51
CA ASP A 296 -9.95 -10.25 11.46
C ASP A 296 -11.33 -9.90 12.02
N ILE A 297 -11.55 -10.24 13.28
CA ILE A 297 -12.84 -10.06 13.94
C ILE A 297 -13.00 -8.67 14.58
N GLY A 298 -11.92 -7.89 14.63
CA GLY A 298 -11.86 -6.66 15.42
C GLY A 298 -12.05 -6.92 16.92
N ALA A 299 -12.56 -5.92 17.64
CA ALA A 299 -12.91 -6.06 19.03
C ALA A 299 -14.09 -7.02 19.24
N THR A 300 -14.08 -7.73 20.36
CA THR A 300 -15.21 -8.54 20.82
C THR A 300 -15.96 -7.77 21.92
N GLY A 301 -17.25 -7.56 21.71
CA GLY A 301 -18.13 -6.89 22.68
C GLY A 301 -18.43 -7.74 23.91
N VAL A 302 -19.04 -7.12 24.93
CA VAL A 302 -19.40 -7.78 26.20
C VAL A 302 -20.36 -8.95 25.97
N SER A 303 -21.25 -8.85 24.99
CA SER A 303 -22.19 -9.92 24.61
C SER A 303 -21.57 -11.05 23.77
N GLY A 304 -20.31 -10.91 23.37
CA GLY A 304 -19.61 -11.84 22.47
C GLY A 304 -19.79 -11.57 20.98
N LYS A 305 -20.50 -10.49 20.61
CA LYS A 305 -20.62 -10.03 19.23
C LYS A 305 -19.34 -9.35 18.74
N TYR A 306 -19.07 -9.42 17.44
CA TYR A 306 -17.83 -8.90 16.87
C TYR A 306 -18.01 -7.51 16.25
N GLU A 307 -16.96 -6.69 16.36
CA GLU A 307 -16.87 -5.38 15.72
C GLU A 307 -17.07 -5.48 14.21
N LYS A 308 -16.43 -6.47 13.55
CA LYS A 308 -16.51 -6.63 12.10
C LYS A 308 -17.94 -6.72 11.54
N ASP A 309 -18.87 -7.27 12.33
CA ASP A 309 -20.27 -7.46 11.96
C ASP A 309 -21.05 -6.16 12.16
N LEU A 310 -20.79 -5.47 13.28
CA LEU A 310 -21.38 -4.16 13.60
C LEU A 310 -21.02 -3.13 12.54
N VAL A 311 -19.73 -2.98 12.25
CA VAL A 311 -19.23 -1.94 11.34
C VAL A 311 -19.63 -2.22 9.89
N LEU A 312 -19.77 -3.50 9.50
CA LEU A 312 -20.33 -3.88 8.21
C LEU A 312 -21.80 -3.47 8.08
N SER A 313 -22.60 -3.72 9.13
CA SER A 313 -24.02 -3.33 9.18
C SER A 313 -24.20 -1.82 9.00
N ILE A 314 -23.43 -1.02 9.76
CA ILE A 314 -23.47 0.44 9.70
C ILE A 314 -23.00 0.93 8.33
N THR A 315 -21.91 0.37 7.80
CA THR A 315 -21.34 0.79 6.50
C THR A 315 -22.29 0.51 5.33
N ASN A 316 -22.99 -0.63 5.33
CA ASN A 316 -23.96 -0.94 4.28
C ASN A 316 -25.21 -0.05 4.33
N GLN A 317 -25.67 0.32 5.53
CA GLN A 317 -26.73 1.33 5.70
C GLN A 317 -26.25 2.70 5.22
N LEU A 318 -25.03 3.10 5.57
CA LEU A 318 -24.43 4.36 5.14
C LEU A 318 -24.28 4.45 3.62
N LYS A 319 -23.87 3.36 2.96
CA LYS A 319 -23.84 3.28 1.50
C LYS A 319 -25.20 3.63 0.91
N THR A 320 -26.26 3.00 1.41
CA THR A 320 -27.61 3.18 0.88
C THR A 320 -28.07 4.62 1.07
N ALA A 321 -27.88 5.18 2.28
CA ALA A 321 -28.26 6.56 2.58
C ALA A 321 -27.49 7.60 1.75
N LEU A 322 -26.20 7.38 1.48
CA LEU A 322 -25.42 8.27 0.60
C LEU A 322 -25.84 8.14 -0.87
N GLU A 323 -26.16 6.95 -1.35
CA GLU A 323 -26.66 6.75 -2.71
C GLU A 323 -28.03 7.43 -2.91
N ASP A 324 -28.89 7.42 -1.90
CA ASP A 324 -30.18 8.13 -1.91
C ASP A 324 -30.00 9.66 -2.00
N GLU A 325 -28.91 10.21 -1.46
CA GLU A 325 -28.52 11.63 -1.58
C GLU A 325 -27.77 11.97 -2.88
N GLY A 326 -27.62 10.99 -3.78
CA GLY A 326 -27.03 11.15 -5.11
C GLY A 326 -25.52 10.93 -5.17
N TYR A 327 -24.89 10.43 -4.10
CA TYR A 327 -23.48 10.05 -4.14
C TYR A 327 -23.27 8.70 -4.84
N LYS A 328 -22.14 8.53 -5.50
CA LYS A 328 -21.59 7.23 -5.84
C LYS A 328 -20.79 6.72 -4.66
N VAL A 329 -20.96 5.44 -4.33
CA VAL A 329 -20.26 4.83 -3.19
C VAL A 329 -19.51 3.58 -3.63
N ILE A 330 -18.23 3.51 -3.25
CA ILE A 330 -17.44 2.28 -3.36
C ILE A 330 -17.12 1.80 -1.94
N LEU A 331 -17.37 0.51 -1.69
CA LEU A 331 -17.02 -0.14 -0.44
C LEU A 331 -15.66 -0.83 -0.56
N THR A 332 -14.85 -0.79 0.50
CA THR A 332 -13.66 -1.65 0.59
C THR A 332 -14.03 -3.13 0.74
N ARG A 333 -15.15 -3.42 1.42
CA ARG A 333 -15.82 -4.73 1.45
C ARG A 333 -17.34 -4.55 1.62
N SER A 334 -18.11 -5.43 0.99
CA SER A 334 -19.59 -5.47 1.09
C SER A 334 -20.12 -6.63 1.92
N ASP A 335 -19.24 -7.56 2.31
CA ASP A 335 -19.56 -8.78 3.08
C ASP A 335 -18.46 -9.07 4.14
N ASP A 336 -18.54 -10.24 4.78
CA ASP A 336 -17.58 -10.69 5.80
C ASP A 336 -16.27 -11.23 5.19
N THR A 337 -15.68 -10.46 4.27
CA THR A 337 -14.37 -10.75 3.67
C THR A 337 -13.27 -9.98 4.38
N TYR A 338 -12.14 -10.64 4.60
CA TYR A 338 -10.93 -9.96 5.05
C TYR A 338 -10.31 -9.15 3.91
N VAL A 339 -10.14 -7.84 4.15
CA VAL A 339 -9.44 -6.92 3.26
C VAL A 339 -8.28 -6.29 4.04
N SER A 340 -7.07 -6.36 3.50
CA SER A 340 -5.89 -5.82 4.18
C SER A 340 -5.88 -4.28 4.16
N LEU A 341 -5.08 -3.67 5.04
CA LEU A 341 -5.02 -2.20 5.15
C LEU A 341 -4.51 -1.54 3.85
N ASP A 342 -3.56 -2.18 3.17
CA ASP A 342 -3.05 -1.77 1.86
C ASP A 342 -4.11 -1.91 0.76
N GLU A 343 -4.91 -2.97 0.75
CA GLU A 343 -5.98 -3.14 -0.23
C GLU A 343 -7.09 -2.08 -0.04
N ARG A 344 -7.42 -1.72 1.20
CA ARG A 344 -8.37 -0.62 1.50
C ARG A 344 -7.89 0.71 0.93
N VAL A 345 -6.61 1.04 1.17
CA VAL A 345 -5.97 2.25 0.62
C VAL A 345 -5.92 2.18 -0.90
N ALA A 346 -5.55 1.03 -1.47
CA ALA A 346 -5.50 0.86 -2.91
C ALA A 346 -6.88 1.07 -3.56
N ILE A 347 -7.96 0.58 -2.96
CA ILE A 347 -9.33 0.84 -3.45
C ILE A 347 -9.61 2.35 -3.48
N ALA A 348 -9.17 3.08 -2.46
CA ALA A 348 -9.37 4.53 -2.36
C ALA A 348 -8.49 5.31 -3.34
N ASP A 349 -7.18 5.05 -3.38
CA ASP A 349 -6.20 5.76 -4.21
C ASP A 349 -6.36 5.50 -5.71
N ARG A 350 -7.06 4.43 -6.09
CA ARG A 350 -7.48 4.18 -7.48
C ARG A 350 -8.57 5.14 -7.97
N THR A 351 -9.02 6.06 -7.12
CA THR A 351 -10.14 6.96 -7.38
C THR A 351 -9.78 8.40 -7.04
N ASN A 352 -10.48 9.34 -7.66
CA ASN A 352 -10.44 10.75 -7.27
C ASN A 352 -11.62 11.06 -6.35
N ALA A 353 -11.89 10.18 -5.38
CA ALA A 353 -13.03 10.32 -4.49
C ALA A 353 -12.97 11.62 -3.70
N PHE A 354 -14.15 12.17 -3.43
CA PHE A 354 -14.37 13.33 -2.58
C PHE A 354 -13.89 13.09 -1.14
N ALA A 355 -14.15 11.90 -0.60
CA ALA A 355 -13.80 11.54 0.77
C ALA A 355 -13.60 10.03 0.95
N PHE A 356 -12.79 9.68 1.96
CA PHE A 356 -12.64 8.34 2.50
C PHE A 356 -13.15 8.30 3.95
N VAL A 357 -14.07 7.39 4.26
CA VAL A 357 -14.67 7.27 5.59
C VAL A 357 -14.56 5.82 6.07
N SER A 358 -13.73 5.59 7.08
CA SER A 358 -13.57 4.29 7.73
C SER A 358 -14.44 4.20 8.98
N ILE A 359 -15.16 3.09 9.15
CA ILE A 359 -16.10 2.84 10.24
C ILE A 359 -15.53 1.74 11.15
N HIS A 360 -15.40 2.06 12.43
CA HIS A 360 -14.87 1.21 13.50
C HIS A 360 -15.72 1.33 14.78
N ALA A 361 -15.53 0.40 15.71
CA ALA A 361 -16.06 0.50 17.06
C ALA A 361 -14.98 0.18 18.10
N ASN A 362 -14.72 1.15 18.95
CA ASN A 362 -13.56 1.17 19.83
C ASN A 362 -13.65 0.10 20.92
N SER A 363 -12.52 -0.15 21.56
CA SER A 363 -12.44 -1.07 22.69
C SER A 363 -11.32 -0.67 23.64
N THR A 364 -11.56 -0.82 24.93
CA THR A 364 -10.56 -0.57 25.97
C THR A 364 -10.73 -1.50 27.15
N ALA A 365 -9.65 -1.69 27.92
CA ALA A 365 -9.66 -2.49 29.14
C ALA A 365 -10.53 -1.89 30.25
N ASN A 366 -10.81 -0.57 30.21
CA ASN A 366 -11.71 0.07 31.17
C ASN A 366 -13.15 0.13 30.60
N PRO A 367 -14.07 -0.75 31.05
CA PRO A 367 -15.42 -0.85 30.46
C PRO A 367 -16.32 0.33 30.77
N ALA A 368 -15.89 1.29 31.61
CA ALA A 368 -16.63 2.52 31.89
C ALA A 368 -16.41 3.61 30.84
N ILE A 369 -15.39 3.48 29.98
CA ILE A 369 -15.14 4.44 28.91
C ILE A 369 -16.26 4.32 27.88
N GLN A 370 -16.74 5.48 27.44
CA GLN A 370 -17.78 5.59 26.42
C GLN A 370 -17.65 6.87 25.62
N GLY A 371 -18.29 6.90 24.44
CA GLY A 371 -18.49 8.07 23.60
C GLY A 371 -17.91 7.94 22.20
N LEU A 372 -18.32 8.87 21.35
CA LEU A 372 -17.92 8.99 19.94
C LEU A 372 -16.58 9.73 19.82
N GLU A 373 -15.65 9.15 19.07
CA GLU A 373 -14.42 9.82 18.61
C GLU A 373 -14.21 9.64 17.11
N ILE A 374 -13.67 10.68 16.46
CA ILE A 374 -13.32 10.64 15.03
C ILE A 374 -11.86 11.02 14.89
N PHE A 375 -11.11 10.22 14.13
CA PHE A 375 -9.71 10.43 13.88
C PHE A 375 -9.47 11.00 12.48
N LYS A 376 -8.54 11.94 12.41
CA LYS A 376 -7.90 12.39 11.18
C LYS A 376 -6.40 12.12 11.25
N TYR A 377 -5.71 12.16 10.12
CA TYR A 377 -4.24 12.08 10.12
C TYR A 377 -3.61 13.36 10.68
N TYR A 378 -2.41 13.23 11.27
CA TYR A 378 -1.65 14.36 11.82
C TYR A 378 -1.50 15.50 10.81
N GLY A 379 -1.91 16.72 11.18
CA GLY A 379 -1.76 17.91 10.34
C GLY A 379 -2.65 17.97 9.08
N SER A 380 -3.50 16.97 8.83
CA SER A 380 -4.49 16.98 7.74
C SER A 380 -5.65 17.95 7.98
N ASP A 381 -6.44 18.27 6.95
CA ASP A 381 -7.67 19.06 7.10
C ASP A 381 -8.68 18.33 8.01
N GLY A 382 -9.11 19.00 9.08
CA GLY A 382 -10.05 18.44 10.06
C GLY A 382 -11.52 18.77 9.83
N ARG A 383 -11.86 19.58 8.81
CA ARG A 383 -13.25 20.02 8.60
C ARG A 383 -14.22 18.86 8.37
N LEU A 384 -13.86 17.87 7.55
CA LEU A 384 -14.68 16.68 7.33
C LEU A 384 -14.98 15.95 8.64
N ALA A 385 -13.95 15.68 9.44
CA ALA A 385 -14.10 15.02 10.74
C ALA A 385 -14.98 15.82 11.69
N GLN A 386 -14.86 17.15 11.69
CA GLN A 386 -15.64 18.01 12.57
C GLN A 386 -17.12 18.03 12.20
N HIS A 387 -17.46 18.19 10.92
CA HIS A 387 -18.86 18.16 10.48
C HIS A 387 -19.52 16.80 10.70
N VAL A 388 -18.79 15.70 10.44
CA VAL A 388 -19.29 14.35 10.72
C VAL A 388 -19.49 14.12 12.22
N LEU A 389 -18.58 14.59 13.07
CA LEU A 389 -18.73 14.51 14.52
C LEU A 389 -20.00 15.25 14.99
N GLU A 390 -20.19 16.48 14.52
CA GLU A 390 -21.36 17.30 14.87
C GLU A 390 -22.67 16.66 14.41
N GLY A 391 -22.72 16.16 13.17
CA GLY A 391 -23.90 15.52 12.60
C GLY A 391 -24.31 14.26 13.38
N ILE A 392 -23.35 13.42 13.79
CA ILE A 392 -23.66 12.25 14.62
C ILE A 392 -24.15 12.69 16.01
N LEU A 393 -23.44 13.62 16.67
CA LEU A 393 -23.78 14.06 18.02
C LEU A 393 -25.17 14.71 18.12
N GLU A 394 -25.58 15.48 17.09
CA GLU A 394 -26.90 16.11 17.05
C GLU A 394 -28.03 15.07 17.05
N ARG A 395 -27.83 13.93 16.39
CA ARG A 395 -28.83 12.87 16.30
C ARG A 395 -28.79 11.90 17.47
N THR A 396 -27.59 11.52 17.91
CA THR A 396 -27.43 10.43 18.89
C THR A 396 -27.33 10.91 20.33
N GLY A 397 -26.90 12.15 20.57
CA GLY A 397 -26.62 12.66 21.91
C GLY A 397 -25.50 11.91 22.64
N GLN A 398 -24.65 11.15 21.93
CA GLN A 398 -23.54 10.40 22.52
C GLN A 398 -22.54 11.32 23.23
N ASN A 399 -21.75 10.74 24.15
CA ASN A 399 -20.68 11.47 24.80
C ASN A 399 -19.63 11.92 23.77
N ASN A 400 -19.38 13.23 23.71
CA ASN A 400 -18.44 13.81 22.76
C ASN A 400 -16.98 13.64 23.23
N ARG A 401 -16.21 12.79 22.54
CA ARG A 401 -14.77 12.61 22.78
C ARG A 401 -13.87 13.35 21.78
N LYS A 402 -14.48 14.20 20.95
CA LYS A 402 -13.86 15.13 20.00
C LYS A 402 -13.19 14.47 18.79
N VAL A 403 -12.84 15.31 17.82
CA VAL A 403 -11.90 14.95 16.75
C VAL A 403 -10.49 14.82 17.35
N LYS A 404 -9.77 13.78 16.94
CA LYS A 404 -8.42 13.45 17.39
C LYS A 404 -7.49 13.23 16.19
N GLU A 405 -6.19 13.25 16.45
CA GLU A 405 -5.18 12.89 15.46
C GLU A 405 -4.57 11.53 15.79
N ALA A 406 -4.42 10.69 14.76
CA ALA A 406 -3.75 9.40 14.88
C ALA A 406 -3.05 9.02 13.56
N GLY A 407 -2.08 8.12 13.67
CA GLY A 407 -1.30 7.61 12.54
C GLY A 407 -1.91 6.37 11.89
N PHE A 408 -3.24 6.19 11.93
CA PHE A 408 -3.87 4.97 11.39
C PHE A 408 -3.60 4.83 9.89
N TYR A 409 -3.29 3.60 9.47
CA TYR A 409 -2.75 3.33 8.14
C TYR A 409 -3.66 3.83 7.01
N VAL A 410 -4.97 3.58 7.12
CA VAL A 410 -5.95 3.88 6.06
C VAL A 410 -6.19 5.38 5.85
N ILE A 411 -6.10 6.19 6.90
CA ILE A 411 -6.22 7.66 6.81
C ILE A 411 -4.88 8.37 6.56
N LYS A 412 -3.76 7.69 6.82
CA LYS A 412 -2.40 8.19 6.55
C LYS A 412 -2.04 8.10 5.07
N ASN A 413 -2.45 7.01 4.42
CA ASN A 413 -1.96 6.64 3.09
C ASN A 413 -2.97 6.89 1.98
N THR A 414 -4.11 7.53 2.27
CA THR A 414 -5.09 7.94 1.26
C THR A 414 -4.87 9.38 0.81
N LEU A 415 -5.17 9.67 -0.46
CA LEU A 415 -4.92 10.98 -1.07
C LEU A 415 -6.04 12.02 -0.88
N MET A 416 -7.26 11.57 -0.64
CA MET A 416 -8.44 12.42 -0.40
C MET A 416 -8.62 12.74 1.09
N PRO A 417 -9.47 13.71 1.48
CA PRO A 417 -9.89 13.89 2.86
C PRO A 417 -10.36 12.56 3.46
N ALA A 418 -9.68 12.12 4.52
CA ALA A 418 -9.86 10.79 5.10
C ALA A 418 -10.07 10.85 6.61
N ILE A 419 -11.10 10.14 7.08
CA ILE A 419 -11.43 10.03 8.51
C ILE A 419 -11.67 8.58 8.92
N LEU A 420 -11.43 8.30 10.20
CA LEU A 420 -11.80 7.03 10.85
C LEU A 420 -12.74 7.34 12.01
N ILE A 421 -13.93 6.77 11.98
CA ILE A 421 -15.00 6.98 12.94
C ILE A 421 -15.00 5.80 13.90
N GLU A 422 -14.76 6.06 15.18
CA GLU A 422 -15.04 5.11 16.25
C GLU A 422 -16.44 5.39 16.78
N THR A 423 -17.43 4.62 16.32
CA THR A 423 -18.85 4.91 16.55
C THR A 423 -19.27 4.86 18.03
N GLY A 424 -18.45 4.23 18.88
CA GLY A 424 -18.62 4.06 20.32
C GLY A 424 -17.70 2.93 20.82
N PHE A 425 -17.71 2.59 22.11
CA PHE A 425 -16.88 1.53 22.69
C PHE A 425 -17.67 0.22 22.85
N ILE A 426 -17.40 -0.79 22.02
CA ILE A 426 -18.05 -2.11 22.12
C ILE A 426 -17.68 -2.86 23.41
N SER A 427 -16.59 -2.45 24.08
CA SER A 427 -16.19 -2.93 25.41
C SER A 427 -17.07 -2.41 26.56
N ASN A 428 -17.93 -1.43 26.31
CA ASN A 428 -18.88 -0.89 27.28
C ASN A 428 -20.27 -1.48 27.03
N ILE A 429 -20.88 -2.08 28.06
CA ILE A 429 -22.16 -2.81 27.91
C ILE A 429 -23.34 -1.91 27.45
N GLN A 430 -23.35 -0.64 27.86
CA GLN A 430 -24.41 0.30 27.45
C GLN A 430 -24.19 0.76 26.01
N GLU A 431 -22.94 1.03 25.63
CA GLU A 431 -22.62 1.40 24.23
C GLU A 431 -22.75 0.23 23.28
N GLU A 432 -22.38 -0.99 23.66
CA GLU A 432 -22.63 -2.17 22.83
C GLU A 432 -24.14 -2.32 22.57
N ALA A 433 -24.99 -2.24 23.60
CA ALA A 433 -26.44 -2.28 23.42
C ALA A 433 -26.96 -1.14 22.53
N PHE A 434 -26.42 0.07 22.71
CA PHE A 434 -26.74 1.22 21.88
C PHE A 434 -26.36 0.99 20.40
N LEU A 435 -25.15 0.52 20.13
CA LEU A 435 -24.61 0.31 18.79
C LEU A 435 -25.34 -0.82 18.04
N TRP A 436 -25.88 -1.81 18.74
CA TRP A 436 -26.63 -2.92 18.13
C TRP A 436 -28.13 -2.63 17.94
N GLU A 437 -28.65 -1.53 18.47
CA GLU A 437 -30.03 -1.13 18.28
C GLU A 437 -30.22 -0.51 16.87
N PRO A 438 -31.08 -1.07 16.00
CA PRO A 438 -31.24 -0.60 14.62
C PRO A 438 -31.55 0.89 14.50
N LYS A 439 -32.36 1.46 15.41
CA LYS A 439 -32.65 2.89 15.40
C LYS A 439 -31.38 3.73 15.56
N ASN A 440 -30.51 3.36 16.49
CA ASN A 440 -29.30 4.14 16.76
C ASN A 440 -28.27 4.01 15.63
N GLN A 441 -28.21 2.86 14.94
CA GLN A 441 -27.41 2.73 13.72
C GLN A 441 -27.91 3.68 12.63
N ALA A 442 -29.24 3.80 12.45
CA ALA A 442 -29.83 4.76 11.53
C ALA A 442 -29.49 6.21 11.94
N ASP A 443 -29.60 6.56 13.22
CA ASP A 443 -29.25 7.90 13.73
C ASP A 443 -27.75 8.22 13.48
N ILE A 444 -26.84 7.25 13.66
CA ILE A 444 -25.41 7.40 13.31
C ILE A 444 -25.24 7.62 11.81
N VAL A 445 -25.87 6.80 10.98
CA VAL A 445 -25.78 6.87 9.51
C VAL A 445 -26.26 8.23 9.00
N GLU A 446 -27.45 8.66 9.43
CA GLU A 446 -28.01 9.96 9.04
C GLU A 446 -27.14 11.13 9.53
N GLY A 447 -26.44 10.95 10.66
CA GLY A 447 -25.50 11.92 11.18
C GLY A 447 -24.23 12.03 10.33
N ILE A 448 -23.70 10.90 9.87
CA ILE A 448 -22.57 10.86 8.94
C ILE A 448 -22.95 11.52 7.61
N VAL A 449 -24.11 11.19 7.04
CA VAL A 449 -24.62 11.79 5.80
C VAL A 449 -24.72 13.31 5.93
N ALA A 450 -25.39 13.80 6.98
CA ALA A 450 -25.54 15.23 7.23
C ALA A 450 -24.18 15.94 7.36
N GLY A 451 -23.22 15.32 8.07
CA GLY A 451 -21.88 15.88 8.21
C GLY A 451 -21.08 15.92 6.90
N ILE A 452 -21.19 14.90 6.05
CA ILE A 452 -20.55 14.89 4.73
C ILE A 452 -21.15 15.98 3.83
N MET A 453 -22.47 16.12 3.81
CA MET A 453 -23.16 17.15 3.03
C MET A 453 -22.77 18.56 3.50
N ALA A 454 -22.74 18.79 4.81
CA ALA A 454 -22.29 20.07 5.39
C ALA A 454 -20.83 20.39 5.03
N TYR A 455 -19.94 19.38 5.03
CA TYR A 455 -18.55 19.55 4.58
C TYR A 455 -18.45 19.92 3.09
N GLN A 456 -19.34 19.37 2.25
CA GLN A 456 -19.43 19.73 0.83
C GLN A 456 -20.07 21.12 0.60
N GLY A 457 -20.70 21.71 1.64
CA GLY A 457 -21.44 22.96 1.53
C GLY A 457 -22.86 22.81 0.99
N ARG A 458 -23.47 21.63 1.16
CA ARG A 458 -24.85 21.31 0.79
C ARG A 458 -25.81 21.43 1.98
#